data_AF-A0A1H5SZ39-F1
#
_entry.id   AF-A0A1H5SZ39-F1
#
_cell.length_a   1.000
_cell.length_b   1.000
_cell.length_c   1.000
_cell.angle_alpha   90.00
_cell.angle_beta   90.00
_cell.angle_gamma   90.00
#
_symmetry.space_group_name_H-M   'P 1'
#
loop_
_entity.id
_entity.type
_entity.pdbx_description
1 polymer ?
#
loop_
_entity_poly.entity_id
_entity_poly.type
_entity_poly.pdbx_seq_one_letter_code
_entity_poly.pdbx_strand_id
1 'polypeptide(L)'
;MIDKKGLKSMLIFFSIIILLLIFSNQLNFLPYNIRSVILILFILIFVFYESTRPIKDLKDINRVYQRKSLFSKKKALETLKEGLKLENLNYNERLLLHIKIAVEYYNMKDYANAYKSFKKVVEEILKNDNLKIEEKFLIKLIGTYILNDKKEEAKKIYYRLLSLGRCEKSKLVEDMIKS
;
A
#
# COMPACT_ATOMS: atom_id res chain seq x y z
N MET A 1 -7.63 27.52 2.58
CA MET A 1 -8.63 26.49 2.95
C MET A 1 -7.95 25.51 3.89
N ILE A 2 -8.18 25.61 5.21
CA ILE A 2 -7.49 24.75 6.18
C ILE A 2 -8.07 23.33 6.07
N ASP A 3 -7.22 22.35 5.79
CA ASP A 3 -7.62 20.95 5.68
C ASP A 3 -8.20 20.47 7.01
N LYS A 4 -9.51 20.21 7.03
CA LYS A 4 -10.25 19.75 8.22
C LYS A 4 -9.65 18.48 8.82
N LYS A 5 -8.94 17.66 8.02
CA LYS A 5 -8.23 16.45 8.52
C LYS A 5 -6.92 16.80 9.22
N GLY A 6 -6.17 17.77 8.70
CA GLY A 6 -4.94 18.27 9.33
C GLY A 6 -5.21 18.92 10.70
N LEU A 7 -6.28 19.72 10.77
CA LEU A 7 -6.69 20.38 12.01
C LEU A 7 -7.11 19.36 13.10
N LYS A 8 -7.81 18.29 12.72
CA LYS A 8 -8.22 17.24 13.65
C LYS A 8 -7.04 16.43 14.18
N SER A 9 -6.04 16.16 13.33
CA SER A 9 -4.80 15.49 13.75
C SER A 9 -3.95 16.37 14.67
N MET A 10 -3.87 17.67 14.39
CA MET A 10 -3.20 18.64 15.26
C MET A 10 -3.89 18.76 16.62
N LEU A 11 -5.22 18.80 16.66
CA LEU A 11 -5.98 18.83 17.91
C LEU A 11 -5.79 17.57 18.75
N ILE A 12 -5.72 16.39 18.12
CA ILE A 12 -5.43 15.14 18.83
C ILE A 12 -4.00 15.18 19.40
N PHE A 13 -3.02 15.65 18.63
CA PHE A 13 -1.65 15.77 19.09
C PHE A 13 -1.52 16.76 20.26
N PHE A 14 -2.19 17.92 20.16
CA PHE A 14 -2.28 18.90 21.23
C PHE A 14 -2.97 18.33 22.47
N SER A 15 -4.05 17.55 22.29
CA SER A 15 -4.74 16.90 23.40
C SER A 15 -3.85 15.86 24.09
N ILE A 16 -3.02 15.12 23.36
CA ILE A 16 -2.03 14.18 23.92
C ILE A 16 -0.94 14.93 24.67
N ILE A 17 -0.44 16.06 24.14
CA ILE A 17 0.54 16.91 24.84
C ILE A 17 -0.04 17.49 26.12
N ILE A 18 -1.27 18.00 26.07
CA ILE A 18 -1.98 18.52 27.25
C ILE A 18 -2.20 17.40 28.26
N LEU A 19 -2.62 16.21 27.83
CA LEU A 19 -2.78 15.06 28.70
C LEU A 19 -1.45 14.68 29.37
N LEU A 20 -0.35 14.63 28.60
CA LEU A 20 1.00 14.34 29.11
C LEU A 20 1.51 15.42 30.07
N LEU A 21 1.21 16.70 29.83
CA LEU A 21 1.55 17.80 30.74
C LEU A 21 0.75 17.73 32.04
N ILE A 22 -0.55 17.46 31.96
CA ILE A 22 -1.42 17.28 33.14
C ILE A 22 -0.97 16.06 33.94
N PHE A 23 -0.69 14.93 33.28
CA PHE A 23 -0.19 13.71 33.91
C PHE A 23 1.20 13.92 34.53
N SER A 24 2.10 14.64 33.86
CA SER A 24 3.42 15.00 34.39
C SER A 24 3.31 15.87 35.63
N ASN A 25 2.40 16.85 35.64
CA ASN A 25 2.18 17.72 36.79
C ASN A 25 1.55 16.98 37.98
N GLN A 26 0.64 16.04 37.71
CA GLN A 26 0.06 15.19 38.76
C GLN A 26 1.06 14.19 39.33
N LEU A 27 2.08 13.78 38.57
CA LEU A 27 3.15 12.86 39.01
C LEU A 27 4.36 13.57 39.62
N ASN A 28 4.30 14.89 39.88
CA ASN A 28 5.42 15.65 40.43
C ASN A 28 5.80 15.24 41.88
N PHE A 29 4.94 14.49 42.57
CA PHE A 29 5.27 13.90 43.87
C PHE A 29 6.16 12.64 43.76
N LEU A 30 6.33 12.08 42.56
CA LEU A 30 7.14 10.89 42.32
C LEU A 30 8.57 11.25 41.89
N PRO A 31 9.58 10.45 42.29
CA PRO A 31 10.94 10.54 41.78
C PRO A 31 10.98 10.53 40.25
N TYR A 32 11.88 11.33 39.67
CA TYR A 32 12.05 11.49 38.22
C TYR A 32 12.14 10.16 37.46
N ASN A 33 12.83 9.17 38.02
CA ASN A 33 12.98 7.84 37.42
C ASN A 33 11.62 7.12 37.26
N ILE A 34 10.75 7.22 38.26
CA ILE A 34 9.41 6.57 38.25
C ILE A 34 8.51 7.29 37.22
N ARG A 35 8.53 8.63 37.20
CA ARG A 35 7.78 9.42 36.20
C ARG A 35 8.18 9.07 34.76
N SER A 36 9.47 8.90 34.52
CA SER A 36 10.01 8.56 33.19
C SER A 36 9.58 7.15 32.76
N VAL A 37 9.61 6.17 33.66
CA VAL A 37 9.14 4.80 33.40
C VAL A 37 7.65 4.78 33.05
N ILE A 38 6.81 5.50 33.80
CA ILE A 38 5.36 5.58 33.54
C ILE A 38 5.08 6.18 32.14
N LEU A 39 5.80 7.25 31.77
CA LEU A 39 5.63 7.90 30.48
C LEU A 39 6.05 6.99 29.31
N ILE A 40 7.16 6.26 29.47
CA ILE A 40 7.59 5.24 28.49
C ILE A 40 6.52 4.14 28.36
N LEU A 41 5.99 3.65 29.49
CA LEU A 41 4.93 2.63 29.48
C LEU A 41 3.67 3.11 28.76
N PHE A 42 3.28 4.37 29.00
CA PHE A 42 2.12 4.98 28.36
C PHE A 42 2.31 5.08 26.84
N ILE A 43 3.49 5.52 26.38
CA ILE A 43 3.82 5.55 24.95
C ILE A 43 3.77 4.14 24.35
N LEU A 44 4.34 3.14 25.04
CA LEU A 44 4.31 1.76 24.56
C LEU A 44 2.89 1.22 24.44
N ILE A 45 2.02 1.46 25.43
CA ILE A 45 0.60 1.07 25.39
C ILE A 45 -0.10 1.76 24.22
N PHE A 46 0.13 3.05 24.02
CA PHE A 46 -0.49 3.80 22.93
C PHE A 46 -0.05 3.27 21.55
N VAL A 47 1.24 2.99 21.37
CA VAL A 47 1.78 2.36 20.15
C VAL A 47 1.16 0.98 19.94
N PHE A 48 0.98 0.19 21.01
CA PHE A 48 0.37 -1.13 20.94
C PHE A 48 -1.12 -1.07 20.57
N TYR A 49 -1.86 -0.10 21.11
CA TYR A 49 -3.26 0.14 20.77
C TYR A 49 -3.43 0.58 19.31
N GLU A 50 -2.65 1.55 18.84
CA GLU A 50 -2.70 1.96 17.42
C GLU A 50 -2.24 0.84 16.47
N SER A 51 -1.40 -0.08 16.94
CA SER A 51 -0.95 -1.26 16.20
C SER A 51 -2.03 -2.33 16.00
N THR A 52 -3.00 -2.40 16.93
CA THR A 52 -4.05 -3.44 16.99
C THR A 52 -5.43 -2.94 16.52
N ARG A 53 -5.54 -1.65 16.18
CA ARG A 53 -6.78 -1.04 15.67
C ARG A 53 -7.33 -1.79 14.43
N PRO A 54 -8.65 -2.03 14.34
CA PRO A 54 -9.25 -2.70 13.19
C PRO A 54 -9.08 -1.87 11.92
N ILE A 55 -8.85 -2.55 10.81
CA ILE A 55 -8.72 -1.96 9.47
C ILE A 55 -10.12 -1.60 8.96
N LYS A 56 -10.39 -0.31 8.70
CA LYS A 56 -11.72 0.15 8.26
C LYS A 56 -11.73 0.74 6.85
N ASP A 57 -10.59 1.24 6.37
CA ASP A 57 -10.48 1.92 5.09
C ASP A 57 -9.13 1.66 4.41
N LEU A 58 -8.98 2.17 3.18
CA LEU A 58 -7.73 2.08 2.42
C LEU A 58 -6.55 2.75 3.13
N LYS A 59 -6.78 3.80 3.92
CA LYS A 59 -5.72 4.50 4.65
C LYS A 59 -5.12 3.59 5.72
N ASP A 60 -5.97 2.89 6.48
CA ASP A 60 -5.57 1.91 7.47
C ASP A 60 -4.81 0.75 6.81
N ILE A 61 -5.30 0.24 5.67
CA ILE A 61 -4.61 -0.79 4.89
C ILE A 61 -3.21 -0.31 4.50
N ASN A 62 -3.07 0.90 3.96
CA ASN A 62 -1.79 1.44 3.51
C ASN A 62 -0.81 1.62 4.66
N ARG A 63 -1.28 2.11 5.82
CA ARG A 63 -0.47 2.26 7.03
C ARG A 63 0.06 0.93 7.52
N VAL A 64 -0.82 -0.06 7.64
CA VAL A 64 -0.43 -1.41 8.10
C VAL A 64 0.48 -2.09 7.09
N TYR A 65 0.20 -1.95 5.79
CA TYR A 65 1.03 -2.46 4.70
C TYR A 65 2.45 -1.92 4.77
N GLN A 66 2.63 -0.59 4.84
CA GLN A 66 3.95 0.04 4.92
C GLN A 66 4.77 -0.49 6.10
N ARG A 67 4.14 -0.64 7.25
CA ARG A 67 4.80 -1.22 8.42
C ARG A 67 5.19 -2.67 8.17
N LYS A 68 4.26 -3.50 7.69
CA LYS A 68 4.52 -4.95 7.51
C LYS A 68 5.50 -5.22 6.37
N SER A 69 5.54 -4.41 5.31
CA SER A 69 6.45 -4.58 4.17
C SER A 69 7.93 -4.44 4.54
N LEU A 70 8.24 -3.74 5.63
CA LEU A 70 9.62 -3.62 6.13
C LEU A 70 10.15 -4.94 6.72
N PHE A 71 9.27 -5.78 7.25
CA PHE A 71 9.66 -6.98 7.99
C PHE A 71 9.30 -8.27 7.26
N SER A 72 8.19 -8.29 6.52
CA SER A 72 7.70 -9.50 5.87
C SER A 72 6.78 -9.19 4.69
N LYS A 73 7.25 -9.51 3.48
CA LYS A 73 6.47 -9.44 2.24
C LYS A 73 5.19 -10.29 2.31
N LYS A 74 5.26 -11.48 2.93
CA LYS A 74 4.10 -12.36 3.14
C LYS A 74 3.01 -11.66 3.97
N LYS A 75 3.38 -11.08 5.11
CA LYS A 75 2.41 -10.36 5.96
C LYS A 75 1.89 -9.08 5.30
N ALA A 76 2.70 -8.41 4.49
CA ALA A 76 2.27 -7.27 3.69
C ALA A 76 1.21 -7.68 2.66
N LEU A 77 1.45 -8.78 1.94
CA LEU A 77 0.49 -9.37 1.01
C LEU A 77 -0.82 -9.80 1.68
N GLU A 78 -0.75 -10.42 2.86
CA GLU A 78 -1.94 -10.77 3.66
C GLU A 78 -2.78 -9.53 3.99
N THR A 79 -2.13 -8.43 4.39
CA THR A 79 -2.82 -7.16 4.69
C THR A 79 -3.55 -6.61 3.47
N LEU A 80 -2.94 -6.68 2.28
CA LEU A 80 -3.60 -6.22 1.05
C LEU A 80 -4.81 -7.10 0.69
N LYS A 81 -4.70 -8.42 0.90
CA LYS A 81 -5.80 -9.37 0.67
C LYS A 81 -6.95 -9.20 1.66
N GLU A 82 -6.64 -8.94 2.92
CA GLU A 82 -7.63 -8.54 3.93
C GLU A 82 -8.32 -7.25 3.51
N GLY A 83 -7.55 -6.30 2.99
CA GLY A 83 -8.08 -5.04 2.48
C GLY A 83 -9.13 -5.22 1.38
N LEU A 84 -8.92 -6.16 0.45
CA LEU A 84 -9.90 -6.47 -0.59
C LEU A 84 -11.25 -6.99 -0.07
N LYS A 85 -11.32 -7.43 1.20
CA LYS A 85 -12.58 -7.88 1.83
C LYS A 85 -13.41 -6.72 2.37
N LEU A 86 -12.89 -5.50 2.37
CA LEU A 86 -13.63 -4.32 2.80
C LEU A 86 -14.73 -3.97 1.78
N GLU A 87 -15.98 -3.92 2.25
CA GLU A 87 -17.17 -3.68 1.41
C GLU A 87 -17.21 -2.24 0.87
N ASN A 88 -16.68 -1.29 1.63
CA ASN A 88 -16.73 0.15 1.37
C ASN A 88 -15.69 0.67 0.37
N LEU A 89 -14.89 -0.20 -0.26
CA LEU A 89 -13.89 0.22 -1.25
C LEU A 89 -14.54 0.60 -2.57
N ASN A 90 -14.26 1.80 -3.06
CA ASN A 90 -14.64 2.21 -4.41
C ASN A 90 -13.79 1.49 -5.48
N TYR A 91 -14.21 1.61 -6.74
CA TYR A 91 -13.55 0.95 -7.88
C TYR A 91 -12.03 1.23 -7.94
N ASN A 92 -11.63 2.49 -7.84
CA ASN A 92 -10.22 2.89 -7.93
C ASN A 92 -9.40 2.35 -6.76
N GLU A 93 -9.98 2.31 -5.56
CA GLU A 93 -9.33 1.76 -4.37
C GLU A 93 -9.13 0.24 -4.49
N ARG A 94 -10.12 -0.49 -5.00
CA ARG A 94 -9.99 -1.93 -5.28
C ARG A 94 -8.92 -2.19 -6.33
N LEU A 95 -8.91 -1.42 -7.43
CA LEU A 95 -7.90 -1.53 -8.47
C LEU A 95 -6.50 -1.25 -7.93
N LEU A 96 -6.35 -0.23 -7.09
CA LEU A 96 -5.08 0.07 -6.42
C LEU A 96 -4.60 -1.10 -5.55
N LEU A 97 -5.49 -1.76 -4.81
CA LEU A 97 -5.13 -2.95 -4.04
C LEU A 97 -4.70 -4.11 -4.94
N HIS A 98 -5.40 -4.34 -6.06
CA HIS A 98 -5.00 -5.36 -7.04
C HIS A 98 -3.61 -5.06 -7.65
N ILE A 99 -3.33 -3.79 -7.99
CA ILE A 99 -2.02 -3.33 -8.45
C ILE A 99 -0.95 -3.65 -7.41
N LYS A 100 -1.18 -3.29 -6.13
CA LYS A 100 -0.21 -3.53 -5.05
C LYS A 100 0.04 -5.02 -4.83
N ILE A 101 -1.02 -5.84 -4.88
CA ILE A 101 -0.90 -7.30 -4.74
C ILE A 101 -0.06 -7.88 -5.88
N ALA A 102 -0.31 -7.49 -7.13
CA ALA A 102 0.43 -7.97 -8.28
C ALA A 102 1.93 -7.61 -8.18
N VAL A 103 2.22 -6.36 -7.80
CA VAL A 103 3.59 -5.88 -7.58
C VAL A 103 4.26 -6.63 -6.42
N GLU A 104 3.53 -6.93 -5.35
CA GLU A 104 4.10 -7.64 -4.21
C GLU A 104 4.45 -9.10 -4.55
N TYR A 105 3.59 -9.79 -5.31
CA TYR A 105 3.92 -11.12 -5.85
C TYR A 105 5.17 -11.08 -6.74
N TYR A 106 5.28 -10.07 -7.61
CA TYR A 106 6.49 -9.86 -8.43
C TYR A 106 7.73 -9.65 -7.55
N ASN A 107 7.63 -8.80 -6.53
CA ASN A 107 8.73 -8.55 -5.59
C ASN A 107 9.13 -9.81 -4.78
N MET A 108 8.20 -10.76 -4.62
CA MET A 108 8.43 -12.07 -4.00
C MET A 108 8.97 -13.12 -4.99
N LYS A 109 9.13 -12.77 -6.28
CA LYS A 109 9.49 -13.69 -7.39
C LYS A 109 8.47 -14.82 -7.60
N ASP A 110 7.24 -14.66 -7.12
CA ASP A 110 6.14 -15.58 -7.36
C ASP A 110 5.42 -15.18 -8.65
N TYR A 111 6.07 -15.47 -9.79
CA TYR A 111 5.60 -15.01 -11.10
C TYR A 111 4.28 -15.63 -11.52
N ALA A 112 3.97 -16.84 -11.04
CA ALA A 112 2.69 -17.50 -11.33
C ALA A 112 1.51 -16.73 -10.71
N ASN A 113 1.62 -16.34 -9.44
CA ASN A 113 0.58 -15.54 -8.78
C ASN A 113 0.63 -14.07 -9.21
N ALA A 114 1.81 -13.53 -9.50
CA ALA A 114 1.94 -12.20 -10.07
C ALA A 114 1.22 -12.11 -11.42
N TYR A 115 1.41 -13.08 -12.31
CA TYR A 115 0.73 -13.14 -13.61
C TYR A 115 -0.79 -13.12 -13.46
N LYS A 116 -1.35 -14.00 -12.61
CA LYS A 116 -2.80 -14.02 -12.33
C LYS A 116 -3.31 -12.69 -11.80
N SER A 117 -2.52 -12.01 -10.97
CA SER A 117 -2.89 -10.73 -10.38
C SER A 117 -2.80 -9.59 -11.38
N PHE A 118 -1.71 -9.51 -12.16
CA PHE A 118 -1.55 -8.52 -13.23
C PHE A 118 -2.59 -8.68 -14.32
N LYS A 119 -2.98 -9.91 -14.67
CA LYS A 119 -4.05 -10.16 -15.65
C LYS A 119 -5.36 -9.49 -15.24
N LYS A 120 -5.78 -9.64 -13.99
CA LYS A 120 -6.96 -8.95 -13.45
C LYS A 120 -6.82 -7.44 -13.52
N VAL A 121 -5.64 -6.91 -13.17
CA VAL A 121 -5.38 -5.47 -13.26
C VAL A 121 -5.51 -4.98 -14.70
N VAL A 122 -4.95 -5.70 -15.68
CA VAL A 122 -5.06 -5.36 -17.10
C VAL A 122 -6.52 -5.39 -17.56
N GLU A 123 -7.29 -6.42 -17.19
CA GLU A 123 -8.71 -6.52 -17.52
C GLU A 123 -9.50 -5.31 -17.02
N GLU A 124 -9.22 -4.83 -15.80
CA GLU A 124 -9.87 -3.65 -15.23
C GLU A 124 -9.37 -2.33 -15.87
N ILE A 125 -8.08 -2.23 -16.22
CA ILE A 125 -7.56 -1.05 -16.94
C ILE A 125 -8.16 -0.95 -18.34
N LEU A 126 -8.34 -2.07 -19.03
CA LEU A 126 -8.94 -2.09 -20.37
C LEU A 126 -10.42 -1.69 -20.39
N LYS A 127 -11.11 -1.79 -19.26
CA LYS A 127 -12.50 -1.32 -19.10
C LYS A 127 -12.61 0.16 -18.73
N ASN A 128 -11.53 0.78 -18.25
CA ASN A 128 -11.56 2.14 -17.73
C ASN A 128 -10.76 3.10 -18.61
N ASP A 129 -11.47 4.05 -19.22
CA ASP A 129 -10.88 4.93 -20.23
C ASP A 129 -9.94 6.02 -19.72
N ASN A 130 -9.78 6.16 -18.40
CA ASN A 130 -9.02 7.25 -17.82
C ASN A 130 -7.70 6.83 -17.17
N LEU A 131 -7.38 5.53 -17.15
CA LEU A 131 -6.18 5.06 -16.46
C LEU A 131 -4.97 4.99 -17.40
N LYS A 132 -3.96 5.81 -17.12
CA LYS A 132 -2.63 5.71 -17.73
C LYS A 132 -1.70 4.90 -16.84
N ILE A 133 -0.91 4.05 -17.48
CA ILE A 133 0.09 3.18 -16.88
C ILE A 133 1.45 3.86 -16.95
N GLU A 134 2.09 4.01 -15.80
CA GLU A 134 3.49 4.43 -15.71
C GLU A 134 4.44 3.34 -16.22
N GLU A 135 5.55 3.76 -16.83
CA GLU A 135 6.56 2.85 -17.38
C GLU A 135 7.08 1.84 -16.36
N LYS A 136 7.32 2.26 -15.11
CA LYS A 136 7.78 1.37 -14.03
C LYS A 136 6.80 0.22 -13.77
N PHE A 137 5.50 0.49 -13.82
CA PHE A 137 4.48 -0.55 -13.67
C PHE A 137 4.44 -1.45 -14.92
N LEU A 138 4.54 -0.85 -16.11
CA LEU A 138 4.57 -1.57 -17.37
C LEU A 138 5.73 -2.58 -17.44
N ILE A 139 6.93 -2.19 -17.03
CA ILE A 139 8.11 -3.08 -16.99
C ILE A 139 7.85 -4.29 -16.08
N LYS A 140 7.28 -4.08 -14.88
CA LYS A 140 6.97 -5.19 -13.95
C LYS A 140 5.89 -6.10 -14.51
N LEU A 141 4.86 -5.52 -15.12
CA LEU A 141 3.76 -6.26 -15.74
C LEU A 141 4.28 -7.12 -16.88
N ILE A 142 4.98 -6.54 -17.86
CA ILE A 142 5.50 -7.27 -19.02
C ILE A 142 6.57 -8.27 -18.60
N GLY A 143 7.48 -7.87 -17.70
CA GLY A 143 8.47 -8.77 -17.13
C GLY A 143 7.85 -9.98 -16.44
N THR A 144 6.74 -9.79 -15.71
CA THR A 144 6.02 -10.92 -15.10
C THR A 144 5.50 -11.91 -16.14
N TYR A 145 4.93 -11.42 -17.24
CA TYR A 145 4.41 -12.31 -18.29
C TYR A 145 5.56 -13.09 -18.94
N ILE A 146 6.69 -12.45 -19.22
CA ILE A 146 7.86 -13.10 -19.80
C ILE A 146 8.43 -14.16 -18.85
N LEU A 147 8.60 -13.81 -17.57
CA LEU A 147 9.14 -14.71 -16.53
C LEU A 147 8.19 -15.87 -16.16
N ASN A 148 6.94 -15.82 -16.64
CA ASN A 148 5.94 -16.88 -16.48
C ASN A 148 5.66 -17.61 -17.81
N ASP A 149 6.61 -17.58 -18.77
CA ASP A 149 6.53 -18.23 -20.07
C ASP A 149 5.33 -17.80 -20.94
N LYS A 150 4.86 -16.55 -20.76
CA LYS A 150 3.75 -15.94 -21.51
C LYS A 150 4.22 -14.78 -22.40
N LYS A 151 5.40 -14.89 -23.01
CA LYS A 151 6.01 -13.83 -23.84
C LYS A 151 5.10 -13.33 -24.98
N GLU A 152 4.45 -14.25 -25.71
CA GLU A 152 3.51 -13.87 -26.78
C GLU A 152 2.27 -13.12 -26.27
N GLU A 153 1.78 -13.50 -25.08
CA GLU A 153 0.68 -12.77 -24.42
C GLU A 153 1.15 -11.39 -23.95
N ALA A 154 2.37 -11.30 -23.41
CA ALA A 154 3.00 -10.03 -23.01
C ALA A 154 3.06 -9.06 -24.19
N LYS A 155 3.50 -9.54 -25.36
CA LYS A 155 3.57 -8.77 -26.61
C LYS A 155 2.21 -8.23 -27.02
N LYS A 156 1.19 -9.10 -27.04
CA LYS A 156 -0.19 -8.71 -27.37
C LYS A 156 -0.74 -7.65 -26.41
N ILE A 157 -0.49 -7.81 -25.11
CA ILE A 157 -0.94 -6.85 -24.10
C ILE A 157 -0.21 -5.51 -24.24
N TYR A 158 1.11 -5.50 -24.41
CA TYR A 158 1.87 -4.26 -24.60
C TYR A 158 1.35 -3.45 -25.78
N TYR A 159 1.21 -4.07 -26.96
CA TYR A 159 0.72 -3.36 -28.14
C TYR A 159 -0.73 -2.91 -28.02
N ARG A 160 -1.57 -3.68 -27.32
CA ARG A 160 -2.95 -3.27 -27.02
C ARG A 160 -3.00 -2.06 -26.08
N LEU A 161 -2.17 -2.03 -25.05
CA LEU A 161 -2.09 -0.89 -24.14
C LEU A 161 -1.54 0.36 -24.85
N LEU A 162 -0.55 0.18 -25.73
CA LEU A 162 0.03 1.25 -26.53
C LEU A 162 -0.98 1.83 -27.54
N SER A 163 -1.72 0.98 -28.27
CA SER A 163 -2.71 1.43 -29.26
C SER A 163 -3.89 2.18 -28.63
N LEU A 164 -4.23 1.84 -27.39
CA LEU A 164 -5.25 2.52 -26.60
C LEU A 164 -4.73 3.78 -25.89
N GLY A 165 -3.46 4.16 -26.07
CA GLY A 165 -2.85 5.30 -25.38
C GLY A 165 -2.77 5.13 -23.86
N ARG A 166 -2.82 3.88 -23.36
CA ARG A 166 -2.77 3.55 -21.93
C ARG A 166 -1.35 3.58 -21.39
N CYS A 167 -0.34 3.42 -22.24
CA CYS A 167 1.06 3.56 -21.86
C CYS A 167 1.84 4.29 -22.96
N GLU A 168 2.96 4.89 -22.58
CA GLU A 168 3.92 5.45 -23.53
C GLU A 168 4.83 4.35 -24.09
N LYS A 169 5.40 4.61 -25.27
CA LYS A 169 6.35 3.70 -25.90
C LYS A 169 7.60 3.60 -25.01
N SER A 170 7.96 2.39 -24.59
CA SER A 170 9.15 2.15 -23.77
C SER A 170 10.15 1.28 -24.52
N LYS A 171 11.36 1.80 -24.74
CA LYS A 171 12.44 1.07 -25.38
C LYS A 171 12.81 -0.19 -24.59
N LEU A 172 12.86 -0.08 -23.26
CA LEU A 172 13.15 -1.21 -22.37
C LEU A 172 12.14 -2.35 -22.54
N VAL A 173 10.85 -2.02 -22.58
CA VAL A 173 9.79 -3.02 -22.76
C VAL A 173 9.86 -3.67 -24.14
N GLU A 174 10.16 -2.90 -25.18
CA GLU A 174 10.36 -3.45 -26.53
C GLU A 174 11.56 -4.40 -26.62
N ASP A 175 12.67 -4.06 -25.97
CA ASP A 175 13.86 -4.91 -25.92
C ASP A 175 13.56 -6.22 -25.17
N MET A 176 12.83 -6.16 -24.05
CA MET A 176 12.38 -7.35 -23.30
C MET A 176 11.49 -8.29 -24.13
N ILE A 177 10.65 -7.75 -25.01
CA ILE A 177 9.75 -8.55 -25.86
C ILE A 177 10.50 -9.14 -27.06
N LYS A 178 11.61 -8.53 -27.50
CA LYS A 178 12.42 -9.01 -28.63
C LYS A 178 13.42 -10.09 -28.21
N SER A 179 14.07 -9.94 -27.04
CA SER A 179 14.99 -10.92 -26.45
C SER A 179 14.30 -12.22 -26.10
#